data_AF-A0A924F3T2-F1
#
_entry.id   AF-A0A924F3T2-F1
#
_cell.length_a   1.000
_cell.length_b   1.000
_cell.length_c   1.000
_cell.angle_alpha   90.00
_cell.angle_beta   90.00
_cell.angle_gamma   90.00
#
_symmetry.space_group_name_H-M   'P 1'
#
loop_
_entity.id
_entity.type
_entity.pdbx_description
1 polymer ?
#
loop_
_entity_poly.entity_id
_entity_poly.type
_entity_poly.pdbx_seq_one_letter_code
_entity_poly.pdbx_strand_id
1 'polypeptide(L)' 'VNIRNTNTLRFVMKGGRLYEANTLNEVWPAVRALKAQPWQNLSPLKPAAGIRASEGGR' A
#
# COMPACT_ATOMS: atom_id res chain seq x y z
N VAL A 1 19.77 1.29 -16.22
CA VAL A 1 18.61 0.60 -15.60
C VAL A 1 17.36 0.98 -16.36
N ASN A 2 16.55 0.01 -16.77
CA ASN A 2 15.25 0.21 -17.39
C ASN A 2 14.17 0.11 -16.30
N ILE A 3 13.31 1.13 -16.15
CA ILE A 3 12.25 1.18 -15.12
C ILE A 3 10.86 0.86 -15.69
N ARG A 4 10.77 0.54 -16.98
CA ARG A 4 9.49 0.19 -17.59
C ARG A 4 9.02 -1.13 -16.99
N ASN A 5 7.91 -1.09 -16.24
CA ASN A 5 7.26 -2.20 -15.54
C ASN A 5 7.85 -2.60 -14.17
N THR A 6 8.65 -1.75 -13.53
CA THR A 6 9.07 -2.01 -12.13
C THR A 6 7.98 -1.58 -11.16
N ASN A 7 7.30 -2.54 -10.53
CA ASN A 7 6.26 -2.33 -9.51
C ASN A 7 6.81 -2.42 -8.06
N THR A 8 8.03 -2.92 -7.88
CA THR A 8 8.58 -3.15 -6.54
C THR A 8 9.29 -1.91 -5.99
N LEU A 9 8.90 -1.48 -4.79
CA LEU A 9 9.60 -0.46 -4.01
C LEU A 9 10.10 -1.07 -2.70
N ARG A 10 11.29 -0.64 -2.25
CA ARG A 10 11.82 -1.00 -0.92
C ARG A 10 11.46 0.03 0.14
N PHE A 11 11.53 1.31 -0.22
CA PHE A 11 11.23 2.42 0.67
C PHE A 11 10.47 3.53 -0.04
N VAL A 12 9.72 4.32 0.74
CA VAL A 12 9.00 5.51 0.28
C VAL A 12 9.32 6.69 1.19
N MET A 13 9.53 7.86 0.60
CA MET A 13 9.72 9.12 1.33
C MET A 13 8.43 9.94 1.31
N LYS A 14 8.00 10.44 2.46
CA LYS A 14 6.85 11.36 2.56
C LYS A 14 7.10 12.41 3.64
N GLY A 15 7.03 13.69 3.28
CA GLY A 15 7.16 14.79 4.24
C GLY A 15 8.46 14.75 5.05
N GLY A 16 9.57 14.32 4.44
CA GLY A 16 10.87 14.18 5.09
C GLY A 16 11.06 12.94 5.96
N ARG A 17 10.12 11.99 5.97
CA ARG A 17 10.21 10.73 6.71
C ARG A 17 10.35 9.55 5.76
N LEU A 18 11.16 8.57 6.14
CA LEU A 18 11.41 7.35 5.38
C LEU A 18 10.55 6.21 5.92
N TYR A 19 9.89 5.49 5.03
CA TYR A 19 9.02 4.37 5.36
C TYR A 19 9.42 3.12 4.60
N GLU A 20 9.28 1.96 5.24
CA GLU A 20 9.35 0.66 4.55
C GLU A 20 8.09 0.46 3.70
N ALA A 21 8.26 0.06 2.45
CA ALA A 21 7.18 0.13 1.45
C ALA A 21 6.01 -0.83 1.72
N ASN A 22 6.25 -1.98 2.33
CA ASN A 22 5.21 -3.00 2.56
C ASN A 22 4.38 -2.72 3.83
N THR A 23 5.02 -2.17 4.86
CA THR A 23 4.44 -2.00 6.21
C THR A 23 4.11 -0.56 6.53
N LEU A 24 4.70 0.39 5.80
CA LEU A 24 4.69 1.82 6.11
C LEU A 24 5.20 2.14 7.52
N ASN A 25 6.03 1.27 8.08
CA ASN A 25 6.76 1.56 9.31
C ASN A 25 7.76 2.67 9.03
N GLU A 26 7.80 3.68 9.90
CA GLU A 26 8.81 4.73 9.84
C GLU A 26 10.16 4.09 10.21
N VAL A 27 11.15 4.30 9.34
CA VAL A 27 12.54 3.83 9.54
C VAL A 27 13.44 5.01 9.88
N TRP A 28 13.10 6.23 9.43
CA TRP A 28 13.84 7.45 9.71
C TRP A 28 12.89 8.67 9.79
N PRO A 29 13.12 9.62 10.71
CA PRO A 29 14.24 9.71 11.66
C PRO A 29 14.10 8.84 12.90
N ALA A 30 12.90 8.33 13.21
CA ALA A 30 12.68 7.44 14.34
C ALA A 30 12.00 6.15 13.88
N VAL A 31 12.44 5.02 14.44
CA VAL A 31 11.83 3.73 14.14
C VAL A 31 10.47 3.63 14.84
N ARG A 32 9.39 3.57 14.06
CA ARG A 32 8.02 3.50 14.57
C ARG A 32 7.16 2.57 13.71
N ALA A 33 6.43 1.68 14.36
CA ALA A 33 5.44 0.87 13.68
C ALA A 33 4.25 1.73 13.22
N LEU A 34 3.68 1.41 12.06
CA LEU A 34 2.42 2.00 11.60
C LEU A 34 1.32 1.60 12.59
N LYS A 35 0.59 2.59 13.11
CA LYS A 35 -0.59 2.33 13.94
C LYS A 35 -1.70 1.69 13.12
N ALA A 36 -2.61 0.96 13.76
CA ALA A 36 -3.80 0.45 13.09
C ALA A 36 -4.56 1.60 12.41
N GLN A 37 -4.75 1.47 11.09
CA GLN A 37 -5.45 2.45 10.29
C GLN A 37 -6.92 2.06 10.18
N PRO A 38 -7.86 3.03 10.22
CA PRO A 38 -9.29 2.73 10.24
C PRO A 38 -9.77 1.95 9.01
N TRP A 39 -9.08 2.11 7.88
CA TRP A 39 -9.42 1.41 6.64
C TRP A 39 -8.95 -0.05 6.57
N GLN A 40 -8.00 -0.48 7.43
CA GLN A 40 -7.45 -1.84 7.38
C GLN A 40 -8.46 -2.90 7.81
N ASN A 41 -9.46 -2.52 8.61
CA ASN A 41 -10.50 -3.40 9.11
C ASN A 41 -11.84 -3.22 8.36
N LEU A 42 -11.84 -2.47 7.26
CA LEU A 42 -13.03 -2.35 6.43
C LEU A 42 -13.19 -3.63 5.63
N SER A 43 -14.30 -4.32 5.85
CA SER A 43 -14.74 -5.34 4.91
C SER A 43 -14.90 -4.72 3.53
N PRO A 44 -14.50 -5.41 2.46
CA PRO A 44 -14.78 -4.95 1.11
C PRO A 44 -16.29 -4.71 1.00
N LEU A 45 -16.67 -3.49 0.63
CA LEU A 45 -18.07 -3.20 0.33
C LEU A 45 -18.50 -4.16 -0.77
N LYS A 46 -19.56 -4.93 -0.53
CA LYS A 46 -20.15 -5.77 -1.57
C LYS A 46 -20.46 -4.83 -2.75
N PRO A 47 -19.82 -5.01 -3.92
CA PRO A 47 -20.12 -4.15 -5.05
C PRO A 47 -21.61 -4.26 -5.36
N ALA A 48 -22.23 -3.12 -5.71
CA ALA A 48 -23.63 -3.11 -6.13
C ALA A 48 -23.83 -4.14 -7.25
N ALA A 49 -24.92 -4.89 -7.19
CA ALA A 49 -25.27 -5.87 -8.21
C ALA A 49 -25.26 -5.19 -9.59
N GLY A 50 -24.35 -5.61 -10.47
CA GLY A 50 -24.13 -4.99 -11.80
C GLY A 50 -22.72 -4.47 -12.05
N ILE A 51 -21.91 -4.25 -11.00
CA ILE A 51 -20.46 -4.03 -11.18
C ILE A 51 -19.83 -5.42 -11.38
N ARG A 52 -19.48 -5.79 -12.61
CA ARG A 52 -18.60 -6.94 -12.84
C ARG A 52 -17.27 -6.63 -12.17
N ALA A 53 -16.97 -7.30 -11.06
CA ALA A 53 -15.58 -7.49 -10.65
C ALA A 53 -14.93 -8.18 -11.84
N SER A 54 -14.13 -7.46 -12.62
CA SER A 54 -13.43 -8.07 -13.75
C SER A 54 -12.48 -9.08 -13.16
N GLU A 55 -12.87 -10.34 -13.21
CA GLU A 55 -12.05 -11.48 -12.89
C GLU A 55 -10.91 -11.53 -13.90
N GLY A 56 -9.84 -10.81 -13.57
CA GLY A 56 -8.61 -10.74 -14.33
C GLY A 56 -7.80 -12.01 -14.10
N GLY A 57 -8.32 -13.14 -14.59
CA GLY A 57 -7.53 -14.34 -14.79
C GLY A 57 -6.77 -14.23 -16.10
N ARG A 58 -5.46 -13.97 -16.02
CA ARG A 58 -4.38 -14.58 -16.81
C ARG A 58 -3.09 -14.46 -16.01
#